data_AF-A0A2U1L6W2-F1
#
_entry.id   AF-A0A2U1L6W2-F1
#
_cell.length_a   1.000
_cell.length_b   1.000
_cell.length_c   1.000
_cell.angle_alpha   90.00
_cell.angle_beta   90.00
_cell.angle_gamma   90.00
#
_symmetry.space_group_name_H-M   'P 1'
#
loop_
_entity.id
_entity.type
_entity.pdbx_description
1 polymer ?
#
loop_
_entity_poly.entity_id
_entity_poly.type
_entity_poly.pdbx_seq_one_letter_code
_entity_poly.pdbx_strand_id
1 'polypeptide(L)' 'MYECSRSLITKKIQGFFFSGQINGTTGYEEVASQGLISGINAARHAEGKSLIVLERESSHIGTLIDDLVTKDLRDP' A
#
# COMPACT_ATOMS: atom_id res chain seq x y z
N MET A 1 -3.51 -8.91 -1.04
CA MET A 1 -4.76 -8.17 -1.24
C MET A 1 -4.76 -7.46 -2.60
N TYR A 2 -5.28 -8.10 -3.65
CA TYR A 2 -5.33 -7.53 -5.02
C TYR A 2 -6.19 -6.26 -5.17
N GLU A 3 -6.96 -5.91 -4.14
CA GLU A 3 -7.94 -4.81 -4.13
C GLU A 3 -7.29 -3.41 -4.06
N CYS A 4 -6.00 -3.32 -3.76
CA CYS A 4 -5.23 -2.07 -3.78
C CYS A 4 -4.13 -2.06 -4.84
N SER A 5 -3.71 -0.86 -5.24
CA SER A 5 -2.48 -0.69 -6.03
C SER A 5 -1.26 -0.46 -5.11
N ARG A 6 -0.07 -0.33 -5.68
CA ARG A 6 1.19 -0.11 -4.94
C ARG A 6 1.26 1.23 -4.18
N SER A 7 0.30 2.13 -4.38
CA SER A 7 0.13 3.33 -3.57
C SER A 7 -0.83 3.14 -2.37
N LEU A 8 -1.29 1.90 -2.15
CA LEU A 8 -2.27 1.50 -1.12
C LEU A 8 -3.70 2.06 -1.30
N ILE A 9 -3.95 2.81 -2.38
CA ILE A 9 -5.30 3.20 -2.78
C ILE A 9 -6.06 1.97 -3.31
N THR A 10 -7.34 1.85 -2.96
CA THR A 10 -8.18 0.78 -3.52
C THR A 10 -8.46 1.04 -5.00
N LYS A 11 -8.57 -0.04 -5.77
CA LYS A 11 -8.96 -0.02 -7.18
C LYS A 11 -10.46 0.29 -7.36
N LYS A 12 -11.28 0.11 -6.31
CA LYS A 12 -12.75 0.29 -6.37
C LYS A 12 -13.21 1.71 -6.07
N ILE A 13 -12.55 2.41 -5.14
CA ILE A 13 -12.96 3.73 -4.66
C ILE A 13 -11.75 4.67 -4.62
N GLN A 14 -11.74 5.66 -5.50
CA GLN A 14 -10.69 6.68 -5.49
C GLN A 14 -10.72 7.47 -4.18
N GLY A 15 -9.54 7.80 -3.65
CA GLY A 15 -9.36 8.49 -2.37
C GLY A 15 -9.49 7.60 -1.13
N PHE A 16 -9.79 6.31 -1.28
CA PHE A 16 -9.87 5.37 -0.16
C PHE A 16 -8.62 4.48 -0.11
N PHE A 17 -8.01 4.37 1.07
CA PHE A 17 -6.72 3.70 1.24
C PHE A 17 -6.80 2.61 2.30
N PHE A 18 -6.15 1.47 2.05
CA PHE A 18 -6.03 0.40 3.03
C PHE A 18 -4.62 0.30 3.59
N SER A 19 -4.52 0.11 4.90
CA SER A 19 -3.25 -0.12 5.58
C SER A 19 -3.45 -0.94 6.85
N GLY A 20 -2.44 -1.72 7.19
CA GLY A 20 -2.40 -2.48 8.42
C GLY A 20 -2.90 -3.90 8.25
N GLN A 21 -3.39 -4.49 9.33
CA GLN A 21 -3.72 -5.93 9.35
C GLN A 21 -4.79 -6.32 8.33
N ILE A 22 -5.65 -5.39 7.93
CA ILE A 22 -6.64 -5.60 6.87
C ILE A 22 -5.99 -6.08 5.58
N ASN A 23 -4.77 -5.63 5.27
CA ASN A 23 -4.03 -6.03 4.06
C ASN A 23 -3.34 -7.40 4.17
N GLY A 24 -3.50 -8.13 5.27
CA GLY A 24 -2.95 -9.47 5.48
C GLY A 24 -1.61 -9.52 6.21
N THR A 25 -1.14 -8.41 6.78
CA THR A 25 0.07 -8.36 7.62
C THR A 25 -0.25 -8.51 9.09
N THR A 26 0.63 -9.11 9.88
CA THR A 26 0.44 -9.23 11.34
C THR A 26 1.50 -8.50 12.16
N GLY A 27 2.65 -8.18 11.56
CA GLY A 27 3.74 -7.49 12.25
C GLY A 27 3.46 -5.99 12.44
N TYR A 28 3.79 -5.46 13.63
CA TYR A 28 3.61 -4.04 13.96
C TYR A 28 4.38 -3.12 13.00
N GLU A 29 5.59 -3.51 12.60
CA GLU A 29 6.46 -2.76 11.69
C GLU A 29 5.85 -2.66 10.29
N GLU A 30 5.27 -3.76 9.81
CA GLU A 30 4.60 -3.82 8.51
C GLU A 30 3.33 -2.95 8.51
N VAL A 31 2.57 -3.00 9.60
CA VAL A 31 1.36 -2.18 9.80
C VAL A 31 1.73 -0.69 9.84
N ALA A 32 2.77 -0.33 10.58
CA ALA A 32 3.25 1.05 10.66
C ALA A 32 3.75 1.56 9.31
N SER A 33 4.51 0.73 8.57
CA SER A 33 5.04 1.06 7.25
C SER A 33 3.92 1.33 6.25
N GLN A 34 2.88 0.49 6.23
CA GLN A 34 1.71 0.71 5.38
C GLN A 34 0.93 1.96 5.78
N GLY A 35 0.71 2.18 7.08
CA GLY A 35 0.00 3.35 7.60
C GLY A 35 0.69 4.67 7.23
N LEU A 36 2.02 4.67 7.24
CA LEU A 36 2.81 5.83 6.81
C LEU A 36 2.58 6.15 5.32
N ILE A 37 2.69 5.15 4.44
CA ILE A 37 2.54 5.36 2.99
C ILE A 37 1.08 5.69 2.62
N SER A 38 0.10 4.99 3.20
CA SER A 38 -1.31 5.28 2.96
C SER A 38 -1.69 6.67 3.45
N GLY A 39 -1.19 7.09 4.61
CA GLY A 39 -1.42 8.43 5.17
C GLY A 39 -0.82 9.54 4.30
N ILE A 40 0.45 9.37 3.87
CA ILE A 40 1.10 10.30 2.94
C ILE A 40 0.29 10.41 1.64
N ASN A 41 -0.13 9.29 1.07
CA ASN A 41 -0.87 9.28 -0.17
C ASN A 41 -2.30 9.82 -0.03
N ALA A 42 -2.95 9.60 1.10
CA ALA A 42 -4.25 10.20 1.41
C ALA A 42 -4.16 11.72 1.49
N ALA A 43 -3.15 12.26 2.20
CA ALA A 43 -2.91 13.69 2.28
C ALA A 43 -2.62 14.29 0.89
N ARG A 44 -1.74 13.65 0.11
CA ARG A 44 -1.42 14.09 -1.25
C ARG A 44 -2.63 14.04 -2.18
N HIS A 45 -3.46 13.01 -2.07
CA HIS A 45 -4.70 12.89 -2.83
C HIS A 45 -5.68 14.03 -2.49
N ALA A 46 -5.84 14.35 -1.20
CA ALA A 46 -6.68 15.46 -0.76
C ALA A 46 -6.18 16.82 -1.30
N GLU A 47 -4.88 16.96 -1.52
CA GLU A 47 -4.26 18.14 -2.14
C GLU A 47 -4.20 18.09 -3.69
N GLY A 48 -4.76 17.06 -4.33
CA GLY A 48 -4.71 16.88 -5.79
C GLY A 48 -3.31 16.58 -6.35
N LYS A 49 -2.38 16.13 -5.50
CA LYS A 49 -1.00 15.77 -5.87
C LYS A 49 -0.91 14.31 -6.31
N SER A 50 0.12 14.00 -7.09
CA SER A 50 0.43 12.62 -7.51
C SER A 50 0.72 11.73 -6.30
N LEU A 51 0.25 10.49 -6.32
CA LEU A 51 0.58 9.51 -5.27
C LEU A 51 2.05 9.11 -5.36
N ILE A 52 2.62 8.71 -4.22
CA ILE A 52 3.98 8.16 -4.14
C ILE A 52 3.88 6.64 -4.13
N VAL A 53 4.79 6.01 -4.87
CA VAL A 53 5.04 4.57 -4.86
C VAL A 53 6.52 4.37 -4.57
N LEU A 54 6.83 3.46 -3.66
CA LEU A 54 8.21 3.09 -3.37
C LEU A 54 8.61 1.92 -4.27
N GLU A 55 9.79 2.01 -4.86
CA GLU A 55 10.35 0.93 -5.67
C GLU A 55 10.87 -0.20 -4.79
N ARG A 56 10.67 -1.44 -5.23
CA ARG A 56 11.03 -2.63 -4.43
C ARG A 56 12.54 -2.74 -4.28
N GLU A 57 13.29 -2.36 -5.31
CA GLU A 57 14.75 -2.46 -5.39
C GLU A 57 15.46 -1.46 -4.47
N SER A 58 14.77 -0.39 -4.06
CA SER A 58 15.35 0.71 -3.27
C SER A 58 14.80 0.81 -1.85
N SER A 59 13.78 0.02 -1.49
CA SER A 59 13.12 0.13 -0.19
C SER A 59 12.53 -1.19 0.30
N HIS A 60 12.78 -1.50 1.58
CA HIS A 60 12.10 -2.59 2.28
C HIS A 60 10.58 -2.37 2.34
N ILE A 61 10.11 -1.12 2.51
CA ILE A 61 8.69 -0.78 2.47
C ILE A 61 8.14 -0.98 1.05
N GLY A 62 8.91 -0.64 0.02
CA GLY A 62 8.57 -0.89 -1.38
C GLY A 62 8.40 -2.38 -1.67
N THR A 63 9.33 -3.22 -1.19
CA THR A 63 9.24 -4.67 -1.31
C THR A 63 8.01 -5.22 -0.58
N LEU A 64 7.78 -4.80 0.66
CA LEU A 64 6.61 -5.19 1.45
C LEU A 64 5.29 -4.88 0.72
N ILE A 65 5.12 -3.64 0.24
CA ILE A 65 3.89 -3.23 -0.44
C ILE A 65 3.73 -3.96 -1.78
N ASP A 66 4.81 -4.14 -2.54
CA ASP A 66 4.75 -4.89 -3.79
C ASP A 66 4.34 -6.34 -3.57
N ASP A 67 4.93 -7.00 -2.58
CA ASP A 67 4.57 -8.38 -2.22
C ASP A 67 3.10 -8.47 -1.79
N LEU A 68 2.57 -7.52 -1.02
CA LEU A 68 1.15 -7.52 -0.60
C LEU A 68 0.16 -7.39 -1.77
N VAL A 69 0.53 -6.63 -2.80
CA VAL A 69 -0.30 -6.39 -3.98
C VAL A 69 -0.16 -7.53 -5.01
N THR A 70 1.01 -8.21 -5.04
CA THR A 70 1.33 -9.24 -6.04
C THR A 70 1.16 -10.69 -5.55
N LYS A 71 1.29 -10.98 -4.25
CA LYS A 71 1.24 -12.36 -3.71
C LYS A 71 -0.07 -13.08 -3.99
N ASP A 72 -1.22 -12.39 -3.96
CA ASP A 72 -2.53 -13.01 -4.24
C ASP A 72 -2.64 -13.57 -5.68
N LEU A 73 -1.78 -13.17 -6.60
CA LEU A 73 -1.77 -13.66 -7.98
C LEU A 73 -0.82 -14.86 -8.19
N ARG A 74 -0.01 -15.21 -7.19
CA ARG A 74 1.08 -16.20 -7.33
C ARG A 74 0.84 -17.51 -6.58
N ASP A 75 -0.26 -17.64 -5.85
CA ASP A 75 -0.74 -18.92 -5.30
C ASP A 75 -2.05 -19.31 -6.02
N PRO A 76 -2.16 -20.52 -6.61
CA PRO A 76 -3.39 -21.00 -7.25
C PRO A 76 -4.53 -21.34 -6.27
#